data_AF-A0A960ZE62-F1
#
_entry.id   AF-A0A960ZE62-F1
#
_cell.length_a   1.000
_cell.length_b   1.000
_cell.length_c   1.000
_cell.angle_alpha   90.00
_cell.angle_beta   90.00
_cell.angle_gamma   90.00
#
_symmetry.space_group_name_H-M   'P 1'
#
loop_
_entity.id
_entity.type
_entity.pdbx_description
1 polymer ?
#
loop_
_entity_poly.entity_id
_entity_poly.type
_entity_poly.pdbx_seq_one_letter_code
_entity_poly.pdbx_strand_id
1 'polypeptide(L)' 'SIAFPAISTGIFGYPVERCAQVMLHTAALYLKNTHVIKKVIFCLFDETSYSIFSKVMGTL' A
#
# COMPACT_ATOMS: atom_id res chain seq x y z
N SER A 1 4.71 -8.51 11.99
CA SER A 1 3.91 -8.21 10.79
C SER A 1 3.12 -6.95 11.04
N ILE A 2 2.77 -6.18 10.02
CA ILE A 2 1.85 -5.05 10.15
C ILE A 2 0.88 -5.03 8.97
N ALA A 3 -0.36 -4.60 9.20
CA ALA A 3 -1.37 -4.44 8.17
C ALA A 3 -1.81 -2.98 8.10
N PHE A 4 -1.92 -2.43 6.89
CA PHE A 4 -2.39 -1.09 6.64
C PHE A 4 -3.65 -1.11 5.76
N PRO A 5 -4.65 -0.27 6.05
CA PRO A 5 -5.68 0.06 5.07
C PRO A 5 -5.11 0.99 3.99
N ALA A 6 -5.90 1.32 2.96
CA ALA A 6 -5.60 2.42 2.05
C ALA A 6 -5.76 3.76 2.78
N ILE A 7 -4.67 4.27 3.36
CA ILE A 7 -4.72 5.45 4.23
C ILE A 7 -5.12 6.69 3.41
N SER A 8 -6.01 7.50 3.99
CA SER A 8 -6.54 8.75 3.42
C SER A 8 -7.43 8.63 2.18
N THR A 9 -7.77 7.43 1.70
CA THR A 9 -8.60 7.28 0.49
C THR A 9 -10.10 7.25 0.73
N GLY A 10 -10.53 7.15 2.00
CA GLY A 10 -11.94 7.22 2.40
C GLY A 10 -12.44 8.66 2.49
N ILE A 11 -12.85 9.11 3.69
CA ILE A 11 -13.41 10.45 3.90
C ILE A 11 -12.48 11.60 3.46
N PHE A 12 -11.15 11.39 3.48
CA PHE A 12 -10.18 12.39 3.04
C PHE A 12 -10.01 12.45 1.51
N GLY A 13 -10.61 11.54 0.76
CA GLY A 13 -10.67 11.61 -0.71
C GLY A 13 -9.33 11.58 -1.42
N TYR A 14 -8.26 11.10 -0.78
CA TYR A 14 -6.95 11.03 -1.41
C TYR A 14 -6.99 10.03 -2.59
N PRO A 15 -6.45 10.36 -3.77
CA PRO A 15 -6.53 9.47 -4.92
C PRO A 15 -5.89 8.11 -4.66
N VAL A 16 -6.65 7.03 -4.86
CA VAL A 16 -6.23 5.65 -4.54
C VAL A 16 -4.95 5.25 -5.27
N GLU A 17 -4.79 5.62 -6.55
CA GLU A 17 -3.59 5.30 -7.33
C GLU A 17 -2.33 5.98 -6.77
N ARG A 18 -2.43 7.25 -6.36
CA ARG A 18 -1.33 7.96 -5.69
C ARG A 18 -1.05 7.37 -4.31
N CYS A 19 -2.10 6.98 -3.58
CA CYS A 19 -1.96 6.29 -2.29
C CYS A 19 -1.16 4.99 -2.44
N ALA A 20 -1.54 4.15 -3.40
CA ALA A 20 -0.86 2.90 -3.71
C ALA A 20 0.62 3.12 -4.04
N GLN A 21 0.93 4.09 -4.92
CA GLN A 21 2.30 4.43 -5.30
C GLN A 21 3.16 4.78 -4.07
N VAL A 22 2.69 5.67 -3.21
CA VAL A 22 3.44 6.12 -2.02
C VAL A 22 3.59 4.98 -1.00
N MET A 23 2.48 4.32 -0.67
CA MET A 23 2.46 3.29 0.37
C MET A 23 3.32 2.10 0.00
N LEU A 24 3.21 1.61 -1.24
CA LEU A 24 3.94 0.43 -1.69
C LEU A 24 5.45 0.71 -1.83
N HIS A 25 5.84 1.84 -2.44
CA HIS A 25 7.26 2.21 -2.52
C HIS A 25 7.89 2.35 -1.14
N THR A 26 7.18 3.01 -0.22
CA THR A 26 7.68 3.23 1.15
C THR A 26 7.84 1.90 1.87
N ALA A 27 6.87 1.00 1.77
CA ALA A 27 6.95 -0.33 2.37
C ALA A 27 8.09 -1.16 1.77
N ALA A 28 8.26 -1.15 0.45
CA ALA A 28 9.34 -1.86 -0.23
C ALA A 28 10.72 -1.32 0.18
N LEU A 29 10.89 0.00 0.19
CA LEU A 29 12.12 0.65 0.62
C LEU A 29 12.43 0.36 2.09
N TYR A 30 11.43 0.39 2.96
CA TYR A 30 11.59 0.04 4.37
C TYR A 30 12.06 -1.42 4.50
N LEU A 31 11.34 -2.37 3.88
CA LEU A 31 11.66 -3.80 3.96
C LEU A 31 13.05 -4.15 3.40
N LYS A 32 13.56 -3.36 2.44
CA LYS A 32 14.92 -3.51 1.92
C LYS A 32 16.00 -3.06 2.91
N ASN A 33 15.72 -2.06 3.75
CA ASN A 33 16.72 -1.40 4.59
C ASN A 33 16.66 -1.79 6.08
N THR A 34 15.61 -2.47 6.53
CA THR A 34 15.45 -2.85 7.95
C THR A 34 14.83 -4.23 8.12
N HIS A 35 15.00 -4.82 9.30
CA HIS A 35 14.56 -6.18 9.61
C HIS A 35 13.60 -6.28 10.81
N VAL A 36 13.17 -5.15 11.37
CA VAL A 36 12.25 -5.15 12.52
C VAL A 36 10.87 -5.68 12.12
N ILE A 37 10.28 -5.12 11.06
CA ILE A 37 9.05 -5.65 10.47
C ILE A 37 9.42 -6.46 9.23
N LYS A 38 9.08 -7.75 9.23
CA LYS A 38 9.39 -8.67 8.13
C LYS A 38 8.28 -8.83 7.07
N LYS A 39 7.08 -8.33 7.37
CA LYS A 39 5.89 -8.50 6.52
C LYS A 39 4.94 -7.32 6.68
N VAL A 40 4.61 -6.70 5.55
CA VAL A 40 3.59 -5.65 5.41
C VAL A 40 2.43 -6.22 4.60
N ILE A 41 1.20 -5.98 5.04
CA ILE A 41 -0.03 -6.41 4.37
C ILE A 41 -0.85 -5.16 4.07
N PHE A 42 -1.35 -5.02 2.84
CA PHE A 42 -2.32 -3.99 2.49
C PHE A 42 -3.72 -4.61 2.52
N CYS A 43 -4.50 -4.26 3.53
CA CYS A 43 -5.87 -4.73 3.74
C CYS A 43 -6.83 -3.76 3.03
N LEU A 44 -7.23 -4.13 1.82
CA LEU A 44 -8.00 -3.28 0.91
C LEU A 44 -9.47 -3.70 0.98
N PHE A 45 -10.35 -2.72 1.21
CA PHE A 45 -11.76 -2.97 1.51
C PHE A 45 -12.56 -3.44 0.29
N ASP A 46 -12.25 -2.92 -0.90
CA ASP A 46 -12.97 -3.17 -2.13
C ASP A 46 -12.05 -3.66 -3.27
N GLU A 47 -12.68 -4.24 -4.29
CA GLU A 47 -12.00 -4.78 -5.48
C GLU A 47 -11.31 -3.70 -6.30
N THR A 48 -11.85 -2.49 -6.33
CA THR A 48 -11.26 -1.36 -7.05
C THR A 48 -9.90 -0.98 -6.46
N SER A 49 -9.84 -0.81 -5.14
CA SER A 49 -8.61 -0.52 -4.41
C SER A 49 -7.61 -1.66 -4.55
N TYR A 50 -8.08 -2.91 -4.43
CA TYR A 50 -7.25 -4.09 -4.66
C TYR A 50 -6.62 -4.12 -6.05
N SER A 51 -7.41 -3.87 -7.09
CA SER A 51 -6.94 -3.87 -8.48
C SER A 51 -5.90 -2.77 -8.73
N ILE A 52 -6.13 -1.57 -8.19
CA ILE A 52 -5.18 -0.46 -8.32
C ILE A 52 -3.87 -0.77 -7.59
N PHE A 53 -3.91 -1.24 -6.34
CA PHE A 53 -2.71 -1.62 -5.59
C PHE A 53 -1.96 -2.77 -6.28
N SER A 54 -2.68 -3.76 -6.81
CA SER A 54 -2.07 -4.89 -7.54
C SER A 54 -1.37 -4.44 -8.82
N LYS A 55 -1.98 -3.54 -9.58
CA LYS A 55 -1.37 -2.94 -10.78
C LYS A 55 -0.10 -2.18 -10.43
N VAL A 56 -0.14 -1.31 -9.42
CA VAL A 56 1.04 -0.55 -8.97
C VAL A 56 2.12 -1.49 -8.43
N MET A 57 1.76 -2.52 -7.67
CA MET A 57 2.70 -3.52 -7.16
C MET A 57 3.45 -4.22 -8.30
N GLY A 58 2.79 -4.52 -9.43
CA GLY A 58 3.43 -5.11 -10.61
C GLY A 58 4.45 -4.22 -11.32
N THR A 59 4.59 -2.95 -10.90
CA THR A 59 5.55 -1.99 -11.45
C THR A 59 6.72 -1.65 -10.53
N LEU A 60 6.71 -2.16 -9.29
CA LEU A 60 7.82 -2.06 -8.34
C LEU A 60 8.94 -3.04 -8.69
#